data_AF-A0A1F3JV77-F1
#
_entry.id   AF-A0A1F3JV77-F1
#
_cell.length_a   1.000
_cell.length_b   1.000
_cell.length_c   1.000
_cell.angle_alpha   90.00
_cell.angle_beta   90.00
_cell.angle_gamma   90.00
#
_symmetry.space_group_name_H-M   'P 1'
#
loop_
_entity.id
_entity.type
_entity.pdbx_description
1 polymer ?
#
loop_
_entity_poly.entity_id
_entity_poly.type
_entity_poly.pdbx_seq_one_letter_code
_entity_poly.pdbx_strand_id
1 'polypeptide(L)'
;MLLNNSGFAQEGKYHKFVKEGKEWTIYNCARSIGKRWGDSLCVMCGYDKKYIIGEKDSSSNYYHLNIKSNYADSLIGYIKEDTLAKKIYFALKNKDTLIYNLIFDFGVKKNDTVKIQYIDFWYEVDTICLNVDSIGEIDLNGEKRRIFFSSHFTKLNNEEYYDTLFWIEGIGGNYGLFIYDNGYDNWHELMCVKSDNNIDYKSRGSILSLFENCDDSTFKGMICSYVEKLGIENITISVYPNPNNGKFVFENMTKESCLLEIYNLQKTIFYNINANVGKNEIELNFPSGLYFIKVILKNDIKILKVIIY
;
A
#
# COMPACT_ATOMS: atom_id res chain seq x y z
N MET A 1 20.51 33.77 24.54
CA MET A 1 20.80 33.56 23.10
C MET A 1 19.87 32.44 22.64
N LEU A 2 18.70 32.80 22.10
CA LEU A 2 17.69 31.86 21.65
C LEU A 2 18.11 31.37 20.25
N LEU A 3 18.40 30.07 20.12
CA LEU A 3 18.68 29.45 18.84
C LEU A 3 17.34 29.27 18.10
N ASN A 4 17.10 30.17 17.14
CA ASN A 4 16.07 29.99 16.12
C ASN A 4 16.44 28.79 15.25
N ASN A 5 15.96 27.61 15.63
CA ASN A 5 15.97 26.42 14.77
C ASN A 5 14.70 26.41 13.92
N SER A 6 14.60 27.36 12.99
CA SER A 6 13.63 27.32 11.88
C SER A 6 14.39 27.02 10.59
N GLY A 7 15.03 25.85 10.55
CA GLY A 7 15.44 25.22 9.30
C GLY A 7 14.21 24.71 8.58
N PHE A 8 13.39 25.64 8.07
CA PHE A 8 12.42 25.34 7.04
C PHE A 8 13.17 24.65 5.89
N ALA A 9 12.57 23.61 5.30
CA ALA A 9 13.02 23.09 4.03
C ALA A 9 13.26 24.29 3.09
N GLN A 10 14.32 24.28 2.27
CA GLN A 10 14.51 25.33 1.27
C GLN A 10 13.22 25.47 0.45
N GLU A 11 12.41 26.49 0.75
CA GLU A 11 11.24 26.82 -0.03
C GLU A 11 11.72 27.04 -1.46
N GLY A 12 11.33 26.14 -2.37
CA GLY A 12 11.46 26.37 -3.81
C GLY A 12 12.36 25.43 -4.59
N LYS A 13 13.12 24.50 -3.99
CA LYS A 13 13.84 23.51 -4.82
C LYS A 13 12.89 22.40 -5.27
N TYR A 14 12.38 22.53 -6.48
CA TYR A 14 11.63 21.47 -7.15
C TYR A 14 12.53 20.28 -7.45
N HIS A 15 12.11 19.08 -7.03
CA HIS A 15 12.81 17.84 -7.31
C HIS A 15 12.44 17.32 -8.70
N LYS A 16 13.42 17.25 -9.60
CA LYS A 16 13.22 16.74 -10.96
C LYS A 16 12.67 15.32 -10.93
N PHE A 17 11.60 15.13 -11.68
CA PHE A 17 10.95 13.86 -11.90
C PHE A 17 11.66 13.07 -12.99
N VAL A 18 11.94 13.71 -14.13
CA VAL A 18 12.46 13.04 -15.32
C VAL A 18 13.98 13.12 -15.34
N LYS A 19 14.61 11.94 -15.32
CA LYS A 19 16.06 11.77 -15.40
C LYS A 19 16.36 10.50 -16.18
N GLU A 20 17.34 10.57 -17.08
CA GLU A 20 17.84 9.39 -17.79
C GLU A 20 18.29 8.30 -16.80
N GLY A 21 17.99 7.05 -17.12
CA GLY A 21 18.35 5.89 -16.29
C GLY A 21 17.52 5.76 -15.01
N LYS A 22 16.56 6.66 -14.77
CA LYS A 22 15.64 6.55 -13.64
C LYS A 22 14.68 5.40 -13.86
N GLU A 23 14.52 4.57 -12.83
CA GLU A 23 13.77 3.32 -12.87
C GLU A 23 12.72 3.28 -11.74
N TRP A 24 11.50 2.88 -12.07
CA TRP A 24 10.43 2.53 -11.15
C TRP A 24 10.25 1.02 -11.18
N THR A 25 10.41 0.37 -10.03
CA THR A 25 10.00 -1.02 -9.86
C THR A 25 8.62 -1.05 -9.22
N ILE A 26 7.67 -1.66 -9.90
CA ILE A 26 6.28 -1.78 -9.45
C ILE A 26 5.98 -3.25 -9.27
N TYR A 27 5.36 -3.59 -8.15
CA TYR A 27 4.88 -4.92 -7.86
C TYR A 27 3.42 -5.05 -8.29
N ASN A 28 3.14 -6.07 -9.10
CA ASN A 28 1.86 -6.27 -9.75
C ASN A 28 1.37 -7.70 -9.46
N CYS A 29 0.18 -7.83 -8.91
CA CYS A 29 -0.51 -9.10 -8.71
C CYS A 29 -1.77 -9.13 -9.56
N ALA A 30 -1.96 -10.16 -10.37
CA ALA A 30 -3.16 -10.33 -11.19
C ALA A 30 -4.00 -11.52 -10.73
N ARG A 31 -5.24 -11.27 -10.29
CA ARG A 31 -6.14 -12.31 -9.76
C ARG A 31 -6.65 -13.27 -10.84
N SER A 32 -6.73 -12.82 -12.10
CA SER A 32 -7.31 -13.58 -13.22
C SER A 32 -6.52 -14.83 -13.63
N ILE A 33 -5.29 -15.02 -13.11
CA ILE A 33 -4.46 -16.22 -13.36
C ILE A 33 -4.49 -17.19 -12.16
N GLY A 34 -5.27 -16.87 -11.12
CA GLY A 34 -5.39 -17.72 -9.94
C GLY A 34 -6.12 -19.02 -10.24
N LYS A 35 -5.39 -20.14 -10.29
CA LYS A 35 -6.00 -21.46 -10.14
C LYS A 35 -6.50 -21.60 -8.70
N ARG A 36 -7.78 -21.96 -8.52
CA ARG A 36 -8.26 -22.41 -7.21
C ARG A 36 -7.69 -23.80 -6.93
N TRP A 37 -6.95 -23.92 -5.84
CA TRP A 37 -6.46 -25.20 -5.33
C TRP A 37 -7.19 -25.48 -4.01
N GLY A 38 -8.34 -26.13 -4.09
CA GLY A 38 -9.25 -26.30 -2.95
C GLY A 38 -9.81 -24.96 -2.46
N ASP A 39 -9.68 -24.71 -1.15
CA ASP A 39 -10.13 -23.47 -0.48
C ASP A 39 -9.11 -22.31 -0.59
N SER A 40 -8.01 -22.51 -1.32
CA SER A 40 -6.93 -21.53 -1.46
C SER A 40 -7.15 -20.62 -2.67
N LEU A 41 -7.08 -19.30 -2.46
CA LEU A 41 -6.92 -18.34 -3.55
C LEU A 41 -5.44 -18.00 -3.70
N CYS A 42 -4.86 -18.45 -4.80
CA CYS A 42 -3.50 -18.12 -5.18
C CYS A 42 -3.52 -17.04 -6.25
N VAL A 43 -2.76 -15.97 -6.03
CA VAL A 43 -2.61 -14.87 -6.98
C VAL A 43 -1.19 -14.92 -7.52
N MET A 44 -1.06 -14.87 -8.84
CA MET A 44 0.24 -14.73 -9.48
C MET A 44 0.68 -13.27 -9.39
N CYS A 45 1.88 -13.07 -8.87
CA CYS A 45 2.48 -11.76 -8.77
C CYS A 45 3.83 -11.72 -9.46
N GLY A 46 4.19 -10.54 -9.94
CA GLY A 46 5.46 -10.27 -10.57
C GLY A 46 5.82 -8.80 -10.50
N TYR A 47 6.96 -8.45 -11.07
CA TYR A 47 7.42 -7.07 -11.15
C TYR A 47 7.33 -6.56 -12.57
N ASP A 48 7.02 -5.28 -12.67
CA ASP A 48 7.24 -4.49 -13.88
C ASP A 48 8.20 -3.36 -13.57
N LYS A 49 9.21 -3.21 -14.42
CA LYS A 49 10.16 -2.11 -14.36
C LYS A 49 9.82 -1.11 -15.46
N LYS A 50 9.73 0.15 -15.09
CA LYS A 50 9.59 1.28 -16.03
C LYS A 50 10.84 2.12 -15.92
N TYR A 51 11.48 2.48 -17.01
CA TYR A 51 12.65 3.36 -16.95
C TYR A 51 12.68 4.36 -18.09
N ILE A 52 13.30 5.50 -17.81
CA ILE A 52 13.52 6.55 -18.80
C ILE A 52 14.78 6.24 -19.60
N ILE A 53 14.63 6.10 -20.91
CA ILE A 53 15.75 6.05 -21.84
C ILE A 53 16.11 7.49 -22.17
N GLY A 54 17.37 7.87 -21.96
CA GLY A 54 17.86 9.23 -22.20
C GLY A 54 18.02 9.60 -23.66
N GLU A 55 17.35 8.90 -24.57
CA GLU A 55 17.12 9.39 -25.92
C GLU A 55 16.21 10.62 -25.81
N LYS A 56 16.86 11.77 -25.61
CA LYS A 56 16.24 13.06 -25.81
C LYS A 56 16.12 13.23 -27.31
N ASP A 57 14.90 13.28 -27.82
CA ASP A 57 14.71 13.67 -29.21
C ASP A 57 15.33 15.07 -29.39
N SER A 58 16.30 15.16 -30.30
CA SER A 58 17.09 16.38 -30.56
C SER A 58 16.23 17.61 -30.87
N SER A 59 14.98 17.41 -31.30
CA SER A 59 14.05 18.48 -31.63
C SER A 59 13.12 18.87 -30.46
N SER A 60 13.13 18.11 -29.36
CA SER A 60 12.02 18.14 -28.42
C SER A 60 12.50 17.91 -26.95
N ASN A 61 11.92 18.62 -25.98
CA ASN A 61 12.28 18.48 -24.55
C ASN A 61 11.64 17.24 -23.89
N TYR A 62 11.59 16.12 -24.61
CA TYR A 62 10.88 14.91 -24.21
C TYR A 62 11.88 13.79 -23.98
N TYR A 63 11.48 12.86 -23.14
CA TYR A 63 12.25 11.67 -22.83
C TYR A 63 11.47 10.44 -23.24
N HIS A 64 12.16 9.46 -23.81
CA HIS A 64 11.57 8.17 -24.15
C HIS A 64 11.31 7.37 -22.88
N LEU A 65 10.09 6.88 -22.71
CA LEU A 65 9.73 6.00 -21.61
C LEU A 65 9.62 4.57 -22.11
N ASN A 66 10.51 3.70 -21.64
CA ASN A 66 10.46 2.29 -21.96
C ASN A 66 9.90 1.51 -20.76
N ILE A 67 9.06 0.52 -21.06
CA ILE A 67 8.64 -0.47 -20.08
C ILE A 67 9.37 -1.75 -20.36
N LYS A 68 10.09 -2.21 -19.35
CA LYS A 68 10.60 -3.57 -19.25
C LYS A 68 9.72 -4.35 -18.29
N SER A 69 8.74 -5.01 -18.89
CA SER A 69 7.94 -6.00 -18.17
C SER A 69 8.58 -7.36 -18.30
N ASN A 70 8.13 -8.32 -17.50
CA ASN A 70 8.47 -9.74 -17.73
C ASN A 70 8.00 -10.26 -19.11
N TYR A 71 7.08 -9.53 -19.77
CA TYR A 71 6.40 -9.97 -20.98
C TYR A 71 6.96 -9.34 -22.25
N ALA A 72 7.50 -8.11 -22.17
CA ALA A 72 8.12 -7.40 -23.29
C ALA A 72 8.91 -6.17 -22.82
N ASP A 73 9.98 -5.86 -23.59
CA ASP A 73 10.59 -4.53 -23.65
C ASP A 73 9.88 -3.75 -24.76
N SER A 74 9.19 -2.66 -24.42
CA SER A 74 8.47 -1.87 -25.41
C SER A 74 8.52 -0.37 -25.09
N LEU A 75 8.86 0.42 -26.12
CA LEU A 75 8.71 1.87 -26.06
C LEU A 75 7.22 2.20 -26.08
N ILE A 76 6.71 2.63 -24.94
CA ILE A 76 5.27 2.89 -24.75
C ILE A 76 4.88 4.33 -25.09
N GLY A 77 5.80 5.27 -24.99
CA GLY A 77 5.49 6.68 -25.13
C GLY A 77 6.60 7.63 -24.68
N TYR A 78 6.18 8.87 -24.48
CA TYR A 78 7.05 10.01 -24.21
C TYR A 78 6.62 10.68 -22.92
N ILE A 79 7.59 11.01 -22.07
CA ILE A 79 7.35 11.78 -20.85
C ILE A 79 7.97 13.18 -20.99
N LYS A 80 7.22 14.18 -20.52
CA LYS A 80 7.65 15.59 -20.48
C LYS A 80 7.48 16.12 -19.07
N GLU A 81 8.46 16.90 -18.64
CA GLU A 81 8.43 17.63 -17.39
C GLU A 81 8.47 19.14 -17.66
N ASP A 82 7.47 19.84 -17.16
CA ASP A 82 7.48 21.30 -17.04
C ASP A 82 7.95 21.66 -15.63
N THR A 83 9.24 21.96 -15.48
CA THR A 83 9.84 22.29 -14.19
C THR A 83 9.35 23.60 -13.58
N LEU A 84 8.86 24.54 -14.40
CA LEU A 84 8.34 25.83 -13.92
C LEU A 84 6.92 25.65 -13.36
N ALA A 85 6.08 24.93 -14.09
CA ALA A 85 4.72 24.60 -13.65
C ALA A 85 4.68 23.42 -12.65
N LYS A 86 5.78 22.67 -12.51
CA LYS A 86 5.91 21.44 -11.72
C LYS A 86 4.93 20.35 -12.17
N LYS A 87 4.78 20.19 -13.48
CA LYS A 87 3.82 19.27 -14.11
C LYS A 87 4.51 18.21 -14.93
N ILE A 88 3.97 16.99 -14.88
CA ILE A 88 4.45 15.85 -15.66
C ILE A 88 3.36 15.42 -16.63
N TYR A 89 3.74 15.29 -17.89
CA TYR A 89 2.87 14.89 -18.98
C TYR A 89 3.37 13.61 -19.63
N PHE A 90 2.45 12.81 -20.14
CA PHE A 90 2.74 11.60 -20.89
C PHE A 90 1.96 11.54 -22.20
N ALA A 91 2.61 11.09 -23.26
CA ALA A 91 1.99 10.81 -24.56
C ALA A 91 2.27 9.37 -25.00
N LEU A 92 1.22 8.64 -25.39
CA LEU A 92 1.35 7.29 -25.94
C LEU A 92 1.93 7.31 -27.35
N LYS A 93 2.80 6.33 -27.67
CA LYS A 93 3.46 6.23 -28.98
C LYS A 93 2.51 5.82 -30.11
N ASN A 94 1.46 5.06 -29.81
CA ASN A 94 0.60 4.40 -30.81
C ASN A 94 -0.42 5.31 -31.51
N LYS A 95 -0.35 6.64 -31.30
CA LYS A 95 -1.24 7.59 -31.95
C LYS A 95 -0.45 8.39 -32.99
N ASP A 96 -1.03 8.56 -34.17
CA ASP A 96 -0.49 9.43 -35.24
C ASP A 96 -0.31 10.88 -34.79
N THR A 97 -0.95 11.25 -33.67
CA THR A 97 -0.79 12.55 -33.00
C THR A 97 -0.35 12.34 -31.56
N LEU A 98 0.74 13.00 -31.17
CA LEU A 98 1.21 13.04 -29.78
C LEU A 98 0.26 13.91 -28.94
N ILE A 99 -0.64 13.26 -28.19
CA ILE A 99 -1.52 13.92 -27.22
C ILE A 99 -0.88 13.80 -25.84
N TYR A 100 -0.54 14.94 -25.23
CA TYR A 100 0.09 15.00 -23.92
C TYR A 100 -0.93 15.13 -22.82
N ASN A 101 -0.92 14.14 -21.95
CA ASN A 101 -1.88 13.98 -20.88
C ASN A 101 -1.20 14.27 -19.54
N LEU A 102 -1.81 15.10 -18.70
CA LEU A 102 -1.27 15.43 -17.39
C LEU A 102 -1.36 14.21 -16.47
N ILE A 103 -0.24 13.73 -15.94
CA ILE A 103 -0.20 12.57 -15.03
C ILE A 103 0.17 12.95 -13.60
N PHE A 104 0.94 14.03 -13.40
CA PHE A 104 1.22 14.60 -12.09
C PHE A 104 1.23 16.12 -12.14
N ASP A 105 0.68 16.75 -11.10
CA ASP A 105 0.78 18.18 -10.86
C ASP A 105 1.31 18.39 -9.44
N PHE A 106 2.61 18.64 -9.30
CA PHE A 106 3.21 18.96 -8.02
C PHE A 106 3.06 20.45 -7.67
N GLY A 107 2.45 21.26 -8.53
CA GLY A 107 2.15 22.67 -8.28
C GLY A 107 0.93 22.89 -7.37
N VAL A 108 0.13 21.85 -7.15
CA VAL A 108 -1.10 21.89 -6.36
C VAL A 108 -0.89 22.23 -4.89
N LYS A 109 -1.94 22.79 -4.29
CA LYS A 109 -2.07 23.15 -2.88
C LYS A 109 -3.13 22.29 -2.21
N LYS A 110 -3.15 22.33 -0.89
CA LYS A 110 -4.23 21.71 -0.09
C LYS A 110 -5.59 22.25 -0.56
N ASN A 111 -6.56 21.34 -0.72
CA ASN A 111 -7.91 21.54 -1.23
C ASN A 111 -8.02 21.85 -2.73
N ASP A 112 -6.93 21.83 -3.49
CA ASP A 112 -7.04 21.87 -4.95
C ASP A 112 -7.62 20.56 -5.47
N THR A 113 -8.38 20.64 -6.56
CA THR A 113 -8.79 19.48 -7.36
C THR A 113 -7.97 19.45 -8.63
N VAL A 114 -7.30 18.33 -8.91
CA VAL A 114 -6.54 18.12 -10.13
C VAL A 114 -7.20 17.06 -11.00
N LYS A 115 -7.33 17.38 -12.28
CA LYS A 115 -7.73 16.41 -13.32
C LYS A 115 -6.47 15.82 -13.92
N ILE A 116 -6.22 14.55 -13.62
CA ILE A 116 -5.13 13.80 -14.22
C ILE A 116 -5.69 12.70 -15.11
N GLN A 117 -4.86 12.28 -16.03
CA GLN A 117 -5.21 11.27 -16.99
C GLN A 117 -4.69 9.91 -16.52
N TYR A 118 -5.62 8.97 -16.49
CA TYR A 118 -5.40 7.57 -16.23
C TYR A 118 -4.97 6.88 -17.52
N ILE A 119 -3.81 6.22 -17.50
CA ILE A 119 -3.28 5.56 -18.70
C ILE A 119 -3.45 4.05 -18.52
N ASP A 120 -4.48 3.54 -19.16
CA ASP A 120 -4.56 2.12 -19.50
C ASP A 120 -3.79 1.88 -20.81
N PHE A 121 -2.95 0.85 -20.83
CA PHE A 121 -2.24 0.50 -22.07
C PHE A 121 -3.13 -0.27 -23.05
N TRP A 122 -4.26 -0.80 -22.59
CA TRP A 122 -5.16 -1.63 -23.38
C TRP A 122 -6.44 -0.89 -23.79
N TYR A 123 -6.83 0.14 -23.04
CA TYR A 123 -8.10 0.86 -23.22
C TYR A 123 -7.91 2.36 -23.47
N GLU A 124 -9.03 3.06 -23.67
CA GLU A 124 -9.04 4.52 -23.77
C GLU A 124 -8.55 5.18 -22.48
N VAL A 125 -8.11 6.42 -22.64
CA VAL A 125 -7.40 7.15 -21.60
C VAL A 125 -8.42 7.90 -20.75
N ASP A 126 -8.79 7.34 -19.60
CA ASP A 126 -9.77 7.96 -18.70
C ASP A 126 -9.21 9.16 -17.94
N THR A 127 -10.08 10.00 -17.37
CA THR A 127 -9.68 11.10 -16.49
C THR A 127 -10.14 10.82 -15.07
N ILE A 128 -9.24 11.05 -14.12
CA ILE A 128 -9.50 10.96 -12.68
C ILE A 128 -9.43 12.37 -12.09
N CYS A 129 -10.38 12.69 -11.22
CA CYS A 129 -10.32 13.88 -10.38
C CYS A 129 -9.75 13.50 -9.00
N LEU A 130 -8.68 14.17 -8.59
CA LEU A 130 -8.05 13.99 -7.28
C LEU A 130 -8.23 15.24 -6.44
N ASN A 131 -8.63 15.06 -5.18
CA ASN A 131 -8.70 16.14 -4.20
C ASN A 131 -7.48 16.06 -3.29
N VAL A 132 -6.71 17.15 -3.20
CA VAL A 132 -5.50 17.18 -2.38
C VAL A 132 -5.88 17.50 -0.93
N ASP A 133 -6.11 16.45 -0.14
CA ASP A 133 -6.57 16.59 1.26
C ASP A 133 -5.50 17.21 2.17
N SER A 134 -4.25 16.83 1.95
CA SER A 134 -3.12 17.36 2.72
C SER A 134 -1.80 17.26 1.96
N ILE A 135 -0.85 18.10 2.37
CA ILE A 135 0.52 18.10 1.88
C ILE A 135 1.43 18.01 3.10
N GLY A 136 2.28 16.99 3.14
CA GLY A 136 3.31 16.79 4.15
C GLY A 136 4.72 16.87 3.58
N GLU A 137 5.69 16.47 4.39
CA GLU A 137 7.09 16.30 4.00
C GLU A 137 7.55 14.87 4.29
N ILE A 138 8.44 14.35 3.43
CA ILE A 138 9.16 13.11 3.64
C ILE A 138 10.66 13.34 3.41
N ASP A 139 11.49 12.78 4.28
CA ASP A 139 12.94 12.77 4.10
C ASP A 139 13.34 11.52 3.30
N LEU A 140 13.92 11.74 2.13
CA LEU A 140 14.48 10.69 1.28
C LEU A 140 15.96 10.97 1.08
N ASN A 141 16.80 10.17 1.75
CA ASN A 141 18.27 10.26 1.68
C ASN A 141 18.83 11.65 2.07
N GLY A 142 18.24 12.31 3.07
CA GLY A 142 18.64 13.64 3.52
C GLY A 142 18.03 14.79 2.71
N GLU A 143 17.24 14.47 1.68
CA GLU A 143 16.49 15.45 0.91
C GLU A 143 15.01 15.44 1.31
N LYS A 144 14.53 16.57 1.84
CA LYS A 144 13.11 16.77 2.09
C LYS A 144 12.34 16.91 0.78
N ARG A 145 11.25 16.16 0.64
CA ARG A 145 10.33 16.21 -0.50
C ARG A 145 8.90 16.40 -0.02
N ARG A 146 8.08 17.06 -0.84
CA ARG A 146 6.64 17.16 -0.59
C ARG A 146 5.96 15.82 -0.87
N ILE A 147 5.05 15.43 0.02
CA ILE A 147 4.13 14.31 -0.18
C ILE A 147 2.70 14.83 -0.17
N PHE A 148 1.91 14.45 -1.16
CA PHE A 148 0.54 14.91 -1.36
C PHE A 148 -0.38 13.73 -1.09
N PHE A 149 -1.41 13.91 -0.28
CA PHE A 149 -2.36 12.84 0.06
C PHE A 149 -3.75 13.15 -0.50
N SER A 150 -4.40 12.13 -1.03
CA SER A 150 -5.75 12.14 -1.57
C SER A 150 -6.45 10.86 -1.11
N SER A 151 -7.41 10.98 -0.20
CA SER A 151 -8.23 9.88 0.33
C SER A 151 -9.43 9.56 -0.56
N HIS A 152 -9.69 10.42 -1.56
CA HIS A 152 -10.82 10.28 -2.46
C HIS A 152 -10.42 10.59 -3.89
N PHE A 153 -10.77 9.69 -4.81
CA PHE A 153 -10.70 9.95 -6.23
C PHE A 153 -11.90 9.38 -6.95
N THR A 154 -12.34 10.10 -7.99
CA THR A 154 -13.51 9.75 -8.79
C THR A 154 -13.10 9.58 -10.24
N LYS A 155 -13.50 8.46 -10.84
CA LYS A 155 -13.53 8.33 -12.30
C LYS A 155 -14.67 9.18 -12.86
N LEU A 156 -14.51 9.71 -14.07
CA LEU A 156 -15.55 10.52 -14.73
C LEU A 156 -16.90 9.80 -14.91
N ASN A 157 -16.94 8.47 -14.86
CA ASN A 157 -18.16 7.67 -14.90
C ASN A 157 -18.89 7.56 -13.53
N ASN A 158 -18.52 8.40 -12.55
CA ASN A 158 -19.10 8.49 -11.20
C ASN A 158 -18.92 7.24 -10.31
N GLU A 159 -17.95 6.38 -10.61
CA GLU A 159 -17.52 5.36 -9.66
C GLU A 159 -16.55 6.00 -8.64
N GLU A 160 -16.99 6.06 -7.38
CA GLU A 160 -16.15 6.49 -6.26
C GLU A 160 -15.25 5.33 -5.81
N TYR A 161 -13.94 5.57 -5.81
CA TYR A 161 -12.97 4.62 -5.28
C TYR A 161 -12.38 5.16 -3.97
N TYR A 162 -12.31 4.30 -2.98
CA TYR A 162 -11.79 4.62 -1.65
C TYR A 162 -10.45 3.91 -1.45
N ASP A 163 -9.39 4.52 -1.97
CA ASP A 163 -8.02 4.14 -1.63
C ASP A 163 -7.19 5.39 -1.33
N THR A 164 -6.22 5.25 -0.44
CA THR A 164 -5.31 6.35 -0.12
C THR A 164 -4.28 6.46 -1.22
N LEU A 165 -4.45 7.46 -2.06
CA LEU A 165 -3.48 7.83 -3.07
C LEU A 165 -2.52 8.87 -2.50
N PHE A 166 -1.23 8.67 -2.71
CA PHE A 166 -0.25 9.71 -2.41
C PHE A 166 0.75 9.90 -3.54
N TRP A 167 1.22 11.14 -3.69
CA TRP A 167 2.30 11.51 -4.60
C TRP A 167 3.50 12.00 -3.82
N ILE A 168 4.70 11.65 -4.26
CA ILE A 168 5.95 12.20 -3.73
C ILE A 168 6.62 12.99 -4.86
N GLU A 169 6.96 14.24 -4.58
CA GLU A 169 7.62 15.12 -5.56
C GLU A 169 8.92 14.48 -6.09
N GLY A 170 9.07 14.48 -7.40
CA GLY A 170 10.22 13.86 -8.06
C GLY A 170 10.28 12.34 -7.94
N ILE A 171 9.24 11.66 -7.45
CA ILE A 171 9.16 10.19 -7.37
C ILE A 171 7.93 9.68 -8.12
N GLY A 172 6.72 10.19 -7.85
CA GLY A 172 5.47 9.72 -8.47
C GLY A 172 4.46 9.27 -7.44
N GLY A 173 3.50 8.44 -7.86
CA GLY A 173 2.44 7.94 -6.99
C GLY A 173 2.82 6.66 -6.24
N ASN A 174 2.01 6.28 -5.25
CA ASN A 174 2.13 5.00 -4.55
C ASN A 174 1.87 3.76 -5.43
N TYR A 175 1.29 3.94 -6.62
CA TYR A 175 1.17 2.93 -7.68
C TYR A 175 2.28 3.03 -8.75
N GLY A 176 3.24 3.93 -8.54
CA GLY A 176 4.37 4.17 -9.44
C GLY A 176 4.09 5.30 -10.42
N LEU A 177 4.51 5.10 -11.67
CA LEU A 177 4.41 6.14 -12.71
C LEU A 177 2.99 6.34 -13.25
N PHE A 178 2.18 5.28 -13.23
CA PHE A 178 0.79 5.31 -13.70
C PHE A 178 -0.06 4.71 -12.61
N ILE A 179 -1.21 5.34 -12.33
CA ILE A 179 -2.28 4.69 -11.59
C ILE A 179 -2.82 3.63 -12.53
N TYR A 180 -2.86 2.38 -12.08
CA TYR A 180 -3.34 1.26 -12.87
C TYR A 180 -4.55 0.67 -12.15
N ASP A 181 -5.67 0.65 -12.84
CA ASP A 181 -6.95 0.14 -12.37
C ASP A 181 -7.48 -0.83 -13.43
N ASN A 182 -6.85 -2.00 -13.47
CA ASN A 182 -7.54 -3.15 -14.03
C ASN A 182 -8.53 -3.62 -12.96
N GLY A 183 -9.77 -3.13 -13.08
CA GLY A 183 -10.85 -3.25 -12.10
C GLY A 183 -10.79 -4.46 -11.17
N TYR A 184 -10.98 -4.20 -9.88
CA TYR A 184 -11.19 -5.14 -8.76
C TYR A 184 -10.16 -6.25 -8.51
N ASP A 185 -9.27 -6.56 -9.46
CA ASP A 185 -8.56 -7.84 -9.48
C ASP A 185 -7.04 -7.71 -9.65
N ASN A 186 -6.52 -6.51 -9.87
CA ASN A 186 -5.08 -6.29 -9.90
C ASN A 186 -4.62 -5.37 -8.77
N TRP A 187 -3.63 -5.82 -8.02
CA TRP A 187 -2.97 -5.00 -7.01
C TRP A 187 -1.62 -4.52 -7.55
N HIS A 188 -1.42 -3.20 -7.52
CA HIS A 188 -0.21 -2.52 -7.95
C HIS A 188 0.37 -1.73 -6.77
N GLU A 189 1.68 -1.82 -6.53
CA GLU A 189 2.35 -0.97 -5.53
C GLU A 189 3.75 -0.58 -6.00
N LEU A 190 4.11 0.69 -5.83
CA LEU A 190 5.47 1.17 -6.06
C LEU A 190 6.41 0.57 -5.02
N MET A 191 7.27 -0.33 -5.45
CA MET A 191 8.31 -0.92 -4.60
C MET A 191 9.38 0.09 -4.27
N CYS A 192 9.96 0.67 -5.32
CA CYS A 192 11.05 1.61 -5.20
C CYS A 192 11.32 2.36 -6.50
N VAL A 193 12.08 3.44 -6.37
CA VAL A 193 12.60 4.23 -7.47
C VAL A 193 14.11 4.32 -7.35
N LYS A 194 14.81 4.21 -8.47
CA LYS A 194 16.25 4.34 -8.56
C LYS A 194 16.68 5.38 -9.56
N SER A 195 17.79 6.06 -9.26
CA SER A 195 18.53 6.91 -10.20
C SER A 195 20.02 6.65 -10.04
N ASP A 196 20.76 6.47 -11.14
CA ASP A 196 22.20 6.21 -11.14
C ASP A 196 22.62 5.09 -10.16
N ASN A 197 21.85 3.99 -10.13
CA ASN A 197 22.00 2.85 -9.21
C ASN A 197 21.75 3.14 -7.71
N ASN A 198 21.38 4.36 -7.33
CA ASN A 198 20.97 4.69 -5.97
C ASN A 198 19.47 4.50 -5.80
N ILE A 199 19.03 4.07 -4.61
CA ILE A 199 17.60 3.96 -4.26
C ILE A 199 17.12 5.33 -3.79
N ASP A 200 16.36 6.03 -4.62
CA ASP A 200 15.77 7.33 -4.31
C ASP A 200 14.55 7.19 -3.38
N TYR A 201 13.82 6.08 -3.51
CA TYR A 201 12.63 5.79 -2.72
C TYR A 201 12.48 4.28 -2.55
N LYS A 202 12.07 3.82 -1.37
CA LYS A 202 11.65 2.44 -1.10
C LYS A 202 10.37 2.48 -0.27
N SER A 203 9.31 1.81 -0.72
CA SER A 203 8.07 1.72 0.04
C SER A 203 8.27 0.91 1.32
N ARG A 204 7.49 1.25 2.35
CA ARG A 204 7.57 0.68 3.71
C ARG A 204 6.32 -0.14 4.07
N GLY A 205 5.51 -0.51 3.08
CA GLY A 205 4.29 -1.31 3.28
C GLY A 205 4.56 -2.68 3.94
N SER A 206 3.55 -3.20 4.64
CA SER A 206 3.65 -4.47 5.40
C SER A 206 3.92 -5.67 4.51
N ILE A 207 3.29 -5.78 3.34
CA ILE A 207 3.62 -6.82 2.35
C ILE A 207 4.97 -6.54 1.70
N LEU A 208 5.37 -5.27 1.61
CA LEU A 208 6.64 -4.91 0.99
C LEU A 208 7.85 -5.11 1.88
N SER A 209 7.65 -5.27 3.19
CA SER A 209 8.69 -5.71 4.12
C SER A 209 9.26 -7.08 3.78
N LEU A 210 8.53 -7.89 2.99
CA LEU A 210 9.00 -9.17 2.47
C LEU A 210 10.08 -9.00 1.38
N PHE A 211 10.24 -7.79 0.81
CA PHE A 211 11.21 -7.52 -0.23
C PHE A 211 12.40 -6.73 0.31
N GLU A 212 13.51 -7.44 0.53
CA GLU A 212 14.76 -6.83 0.98
C GLU A 212 15.35 -5.92 -0.10
N ASN A 213 15.20 -6.27 -1.39
CA ASN A 213 15.88 -5.59 -2.49
C ASN A 213 14.93 -5.17 -3.62
N CYS A 214 15.21 -3.98 -4.18
CA CYS A 214 14.56 -3.46 -5.38
C CYS A 214 14.72 -4.33 -6.63
N ASP A 215 15.81 -5.08 -6.70
CA ASP A 215 16.16 -5.93 -7.85
C ASP A 215 15.91 -7.39 -7.57
N ASP A 216 15.08 -7.72 -6.58
CA ASP A 216 14.78 -9.11 -6.29
C ASP A 216 13.90 -9.74 -7.37
N SER A 217 14.51 -10.01 -8.51
CA SER A 217 13.95 -10.72 -9.65
C SER A 217 13.68 -12.20 -9.35
N THR A 218 14.13 -12.70 -8.18
CA THR A 218 13.91 -14.09 -7.77
C THR A 218 12.50 -14.31 -7.26
N PHE A 219 11.82 -13.24 -6.82
CA PHE A 219 10.42 -13.34 -6.44
C PHE A 219 9.51 -13.35 -7.68
N LYS A 220 9.42 -14.52 -8.30
CA LYS A 220 8.26 -14.93 -9.12
C LYS A 220 7.36 -15.77 -8.22
N GLY A 221 6.78 -15.11 -7.24
CA GLY A 221 6.04 -15.75 -6.16
C GLY A 221 4.56 -15.84 -6.46
N MET A 222 3.99 -17.01 -6.19
CA MET A 222 2.56 -17.15 -6.04
C MET A 222 2.20 -16.74 -4.61
N ILE A 223 1.53 -15.60 -4.42
CA ILE A 223 0.97 -15.28 -3.11
C ILE A 223 -0.32 -16.07 -2.98
N CYS A 224 -0.25 -17.16 -2.23
CA CYS A 224 -1.45 -17.86 -1.82
C CYS A 224 -1.94 -17.28 -0.50
N SER A 225 -3.13 -16.71 -0.52
CA SER A 225 -3.92 -16.61 0.69
C SER A 225 -4.43 -18.01 0.98
N TYR A 226 -3.66 -18.76 1.74
CA TYR A 226 -4.20 -19.92 2.41
C TYR A 226 -4.98 -19.38 3.61
N VAL A 227 -6.31 -19.45 3.53
CA VAL A 227 -7.03 -19.59 4.79
C VAL A 227 -6.62 -20.99 5.22
N GLU A 228 -5.65 -21.07 6.13
CA GLU A 228 -5.57 -22.25 6.98
C GLU A 228 -6.98 -22.34 7.53
N LYS A 229 -7.77 -23.27 6.98
CA LYS A 229 -8.79 -23.92 7.75
C LYS A 229 -7.95 -24.63 8.80
N LEU A 230 -7.48 -23.86 9.80
CA LEU A 230 -6.94 -24.36 11.04
C LEU A 230 -7.88 -25.51 11.31
N GLY A 231 -7.35 -26.71 11.34
CA GLY A 231 -8.10 -27.81 11.87
C GLY A 231 -8.39 -27.36 13.29
N ILE A 232 -9.49 -26.62 13.48
CA ILE A 232 -10.04 -26.31 14.78
C ILE A 232 -10.49 -27.70 15.20
N GLU A 233 -9.56 -28.53 15.65
CA GLU A 233 -9.87 -29.58 16.60
C GLU A 233 -10.61 -28.83 17.69
N ASN A 234 -11.93 -28.98 17.67
CA ASN A 234 -12.90 -28.06 18.25
C ASN A 234 -12.39 -27.50 19.58
N ILE A 235 -11.76 -26.31 19.57
CA ILE A 235 -11.42 -25.58 20.79
C ILE A 235 -12.76 -25.23 21.42
N THR A 236 -13.20 -26.13 22.29
CA THR A 236 -14.52 -26.08 22.91
C THR A 236 -14.31 -25.31 24.19
N ILE A 237 -14.67 -24.04 24.14
CA ILE A 237 -14.45 -23.08 25.21
C ILE A 237 -15.71 -22.25 25.33
N SER A 238 -16.12 -21.99 26.57
CA SER A 238 -17.21 -21.10 26.91
C SER A 238 -16.76 -20.08 27.95
N VAL A 239 -17.39 -18.90 27.92
CA VAL A 239 -17.18 -17.82 28.89
C VAL A 239 -18.55 -17.41 29.40
N TYR A 240 -18.77 -17.48 30.72
CA TYR A 240 -20.04 -17.12 31.33
C TYR A 240 -19.89 -16.57 32.75
N PRO A 241 -20.74 -15.63 33.18
CA PRO A 241 -21.69 -14.92 32.33
C PRO A 241 -20.98 -13.96 31.35
N ASN A 242 -21.63 -13.68 30.23
CA ASN A 242 -21.21 -12.66 29.28
C ASN A 242 -22.47 -11.98 28.74
N PRO A 243 -22.75 -10.71 29.09
CA PRO A 243 -21.88 -9.77 29.82
C PRO A 243 -21.61 -10.12 31.31
N ASN A 244 -20.62 -9.45 31.93
CA ASN A 244 -20.28 -9.58 33.36
C ASN A 244 -19.74 -8.27 33.98
N ASN A 245 -19.49 -8.25 35.30
CA ASN A 245 -18.94 -7.08 36.02
C ASN A 245 -17.45 -7.29 36.36
N GLY A 246 -16.67 -7.79 35.40
CA GLY A 246 -15.26 -8.14 35.58
C GLY A 246 -15.02 -9.53 36.19
N LYS A 247 -16.06 -10.23 36.66
CA LYS A 247 -15.98 -11.61 37.17
C LYS A 247 -16.67 -12.60 36.23
N PHE A 248 -15.95 -13.59 35.73
CA PHE A 248 -16.52 -14.64 34.89
C PHE A 248 -15.78 -15.97 35.03
N VAL A 249 -16.45 -17.04 34.60
CA VAL A 249 -15.88 -18.37 34.45
C VAL A 249 -15.45 -18.56 33.01
N PHE A 250 -14.19 -18.93 32.84
CA PHE A 250 -13.65 -19.45 31.60
C PHE A 250 -13.59 -20.98 31.70
N GLU A 251 -14.36 -21.67 30.86
CA GLU A 251 -14.40 -23.13 30.85
C GLU A 251 -13.67 -23.69 29.64
N ASN A 252 -12.51 -24.29 29.90
CA ASN A 252 -11.68 -24.97 28.92
C ASN A 252 -12.11 -26.43 28.81
N MET A 253 -12.92 -26.76 27.80
CA MET A 253 -13.35 -28.14 27.54
C MET A 253 -12.37 -28.91 26.63
N THR A 254 -11.17 -28.38 26.43
CA THR A 254 -10.10 -29.10 25.72
C THR A 254 -9.38 -30.06 26.66
N LYS A 255 -8.48 -30.91 26.13
CA LYS A 255 -7.75 -31.91 26.93
C LYS A 255 -6.50 -31.38 27.61
N GLU A 256 -6.11 -30.13 27.33
CA GLU A 256 -4.84 -29.54 27.75
C GLU A 256 -5.05 -28.11 28.26
N SER A 257 -4.10 -27.60 29.03
CA SER A 257 -4.11 -26.20 29.45
C SER A 257 -3.87 -25.27 28.25
N CYS A 258 -4.38 -24.04 28.33
CA CYS A 258 -4.23 -23.04 27.29
C CYS A 258 -3.76 -21.71 27.87
N LEU A 259 -3.18 -20.86 27.01
CA LEU A 259 -2.83 -19.49 27.36
C LEU A 259 -3.99 -18.56 27.00
N LEU A 260 -4.37 -17.68 27.91
CA LEU A 260 -5.38 -16.64 27.69
C LEU A 260 -4.73 -15.28 27.67
N GLU A 261 -4.92 -14.56 26.57
CA GLU A 261 -4.56 -13.16 26.43
C GLU A 261 -5.85 -12.33 26.34
N ILE A 262 -6.02 -11.38 27.26
CA ILE A 262 -7.17 -10.47 27.25
C ILE A 262 -6.73 -9.08 26.81
N TYR A 263 -7.36 -8.54 25.77
CA TYR A 263 -7.04 -7.23 25.23
C TYR A 263 -8.27 -6.38 24.92
N ASN A 264 -8.08 -5.06 24.94
CA ASN A 264 -9.08 -4.08 24.56
C ASN A 264 -9.13 -3.85 23.03
N LEU A 265 -9.97 -2.92 22.57
CA LEU A 265 -10.08 -2.52 21.16
C LEU A 265 -8.76 -1.99 20.56
N GLN A 266 -7.86 -1.45 21.39
CA GLN A 266 -6.55 -0.94 20.99
C GLN A 266 -5.45 -2.02 20.99
N LYS A 267 -5.81 -3.31 21.15
CA LYS A 267 -4.88 -4.46 21.22
C LYS A 267 -3.84 -4.36 22.34
N THR A 268 -4.11 -3.57 23.38
CA THR A 268 -3.27 -3.55 24.58
C THR A 268 -3.59 -4.77 25.42
N ILE A 269 -2.59 -5.60 25.74
CA ILE A 269 -2.76 -6.78 26.59
C ILE A 269 -2.92 -6.31 28.04
N PHE A 270 -4.04 -6.65 28.66
CA PHE A 270 -4.30 -6.35 30.07
C PHE A 270 -4.03 -7.54 30.99
N TYR A 271 -4.16 -8.75 30.47
CA TYR A 271 -4.07 -9.96 31.29
C TYR A 271 -3.53 -11.13 30.50
N ASN A 272 -2.67 -11.93 31.14
CA ASN A 272 -2.13 -13.16 30.59
C ASN A 272 -2.15 -14.25 31.67
N ILE A 273 -2.89 -15.33 31.45
CA ILE A 273 -3.03 -16.44 32.39
C ILE A 273 -3.00 -17.80 31.68
N ASN A 274 -2.31 -18.77 32.29
CA ASN A 274 -2.44 -20.17 31.91
C ASN A 274 -3.73 -20.73 32.53
N ALA A 275 -4.73 -21.01 31.70
CA ALA A 275 -5.98 -21.62 32.11
C ALA A 275 -5.88 -23.15 32.06
N ASN A 276 -6.23 -23.79 33.18
CA ASN A 276 -6.28 -25.23 33.30
C ASN A 276 -7.48 -25.80 32.53
N VAL A 277 -7.49 -27.12 32.33
CA VAL A 277 -8.68 -27.83 31.85
C VAL A 277 -9.83 -27.67 32.86
N GLY A 278 -11.05 -27.50 32.37
CA GLY A 278 -12.24 -27.26 33.17
C GLY A 278 -12.46 -25.78 33.47
N LYS A 279 -13.04 -25.49 34.64
CA LYS A 279 -13.47 -24.13 35.02
C LYS A 279 -12.34 -23.34 35.67
N ASN A 280 -12.12 -22.13 35.17
CA ASN A 280 -11.17 -21.17 35.70
C ASN A 280 -11.96 -19.90 36.04
N GLU A 281 -11.93 -19.50 37.32
CA GLU A 281 -12.55 -18.25 37.75
C GLU A 281 -11.59 -17.09 37.48
N ILE A 282 -12.07 -16.08 36.76
CA ILE A 282 -11.30 -14.92 36.36
C ILE A 282 -11.98 -13.68 36.94
N GLU A 283 -11.20 -12.87 37.65
CA GLU A 283 -11.60 -11.57 38.18
C GLU A 283 -10.68 -10.48 37.63
N LEU A 284 -11.26 -9.57 36.87
CA LEU A 284 -10.58 -8.46 36.22
C LEU A 284 -11.14 -7.15 36.79
N ASN A 285 -10.24 -6.26 37.19
CA ASN A 285 -10.61 -4.91 37.59
C ASN A 285 -10.43 -3.95 36.40
N PHE A 286 -11.19 -4.16 35.33
CA PHE A 286 -11.11 -3.39 34.08
C PHE A 286 -12.27 -2.40 33.96
N PRO A 287 -12.09 -1.26 33.28
CA PRO A 287 -13.20 -0.37 32.95
C PRO A 287 -14.28 -1.07 32.12
N SER A 288 -15.51 -0.59 32.22
CA SER A 288 -16.62 -1.04 31.38
C SER A 288 -16.26 -0.94 29.90
N GLY A 289 -16.49 -2.00 29.13
CA GLY A 289 -16.12 -2.02 27.72
C GLY A 289 -16.19 -3.38 27.06
N LEU A 290 -15.79 -3.38 25.78
CA LEU A 290 -15.67 -4.55 24.94
C LEU A 290 -14.23 -5.07 24.97
N TYR A 291 -14.08 -6.35 25.30
CA TYR A 291 -12.79 -7.04 25.37
C TYR A 291 -12.79 -8.29 24.49
N PHE A 292 -11.58 -8.70 24.11
CA PHE A 292 -11.34 -9.94 23.39
C PHE A 292 -10.44 -10.85 24.23
N ILE A 293 -10.83 -12.12 24.32
CA ILE A 293 -10.02 -13.18 24.90
C ILE A 293 -9.45 -14.00 23.74
N LYS A 294 -8.14 -13.93 23.53
CA LYS A 294 -7.41 -14.81 22.61
C LYS A 294 -6.91 -16.00 23.41
N VAL A 295 -7.43 -17.17 23.05
CA VAL A 295 -7.03 -18.46 23.59
C VAL A 295 -6.02 -19.09 22.66
N ILE A 296 -4.87 -19.48 23.20
CA ILE A 296 -3.80 -20.13 22.47
C ILE A 296 -3.61 -21.53 23.07
N LEU A 297 -3.89 -22.55 22.27
CA LEU A 297 -3.71 -23.96 22.63
C LEU A 297 -2.75 -24.58 21.62
N LYS A 298 -1.51 -24.85 22.05
CA LYS A 298 -0.41 -25.23 21.14
C LYS A 298 -0.26 -24.22 20.00
N ASN A 299 -0.67 -24.58 18.78
CA ASN A 299 -0.59 -23.75 17.58
C ASN A 299 -1.96 -23.18 17.15
N ASP A 300 -3.03 -23.56 17.84
CA ASP A 300 -4.38 -23.13 17.51
C ASP A 300 -4.78 -21.88 18.30
N ILE A 301 -5.48 -20.98 17.63
CA ILE A 301 -5.93 -19.71 18.20
C ILE A 301 -7.45 -19.59 18.08
N LYS A 302 -8.12 -19.27 19.19
CA LYS A 302 -9.55 -18.91 19.21
C LYS A 302 -9.75 -17.56 19.86
N ILE A 303 -10.56 -16.69 19.25
CA ILE A 303 -10.89 -15.38 19.81
C ILE A 303 -12.35 -15.36 20.26
N LEU A 304 -12.58 -14.94 21.50
CA LEU A 304 -13.90 -14.77 22.11
C LEU A 304 -14.13 -13.30 22.46
N LYS A 305 -15.39 -12.87 22.40
CA LYS A 305 -15.82 -11.53 22.78
C LYS A 305 -16.41 -11.54 24.19
N VAL A 306 -15.97 -10.62 25.06
CA VAL A 306 -16.52 -10.43 26.41
C VAL A 306 -16.89 -8.98 26.64
N ILE A 307 -18.05 -8.75 27.26
CA ILE A 307 -18.56 -7.43 27.61
C ILE A 307 -18.48 -7.27 29.12
N ILE A 308 -17.76 -6.25 29.58
CA ILE A 308 -17.64 -5.89 31.00
C ILE A 308 -18.45 -4.61 31.23
N TYR A 309 -19.28 -4.60 32.27
CA TYR A 309 -19.95 -3.40 32.79
C TYR A 309 -19.26 -2.86 34.03
#